data_AF-A0A5B7JY88-F1
#
_entry.id   AF-A0A5B7JY88-F1
#
_cell.length_a   1.000
_cell.length_b   1.000
_cell.length_c   1.000
_cell.angle_alpha   90.00
_cell.angle_beta   90.00
_cell.angle_gamma   90.00
#
_symmetry.space_group_name_H-M   'P 1'
#
loop_
_entity.id
_entity.type
_entity.pdbx_description
1 polymer ?
#
loop_
_entity_poly.entity_id
_entity_poly.type
_entity_poly.pdbx_seq_one_letter_code
_entity_poly.pdbx_strand_id
1 'polypeptide(L)'
;MTEVTWLSKEIRASKLTWAGHVARMEDGLLPWRVMNWRPVGRKPLGRRRTRWEDGMQQMMSDDWREEAADRNQWKALMEAPMSCRARELWE
;
A
#
# COMPACT_ATOMS: atom_id res chain seq x y z
N MET A 1 -1.19 -0.45 -26.28
CA MET A 1 -2.01 -0.51 -25.05
C MET A 1 -1.58 -1.60 -24.07
N THR A 2 -0.74 -2.58 -24.44
CA THR A 2 -0.25 -3.64 -23.53
C THR A 2 0.87 -3.21 -22.60
N GLU A 3 1.78 -2.33 -23.06
CA GLU A 3 2.99 -1.94 -22.33
C GLU A 3 2.74 -1.23 -20.98
N VAL A 4 1.72 -0.37 -20.90
CA VAL A 4 1.42 0.36 -19.65
C VAL A 4 0.80 -0.56 -18.58
N THR A 5 0.18 -1.66 -19.01
CA THR A 5 -0.55 -2.56 -18.11
C THR A 5 0.35 -3.52 -17.34
N TRP A 6 1.45 -4.01 -17.95
CA TRP A 6 2.38 -4.91 -17.26
C TRP A 6 3.18 -4.15 -16.20
N LEU A 7 3.64 -2.94 -16.51
CA LEU A 7 4.37 -2.09 -15.57
C LEU A 7 3.51 -1.74 -14.35
N SER A 8 2.23 -1.42 -14.59
CA SER A 8 1.29 -1.12 -13.50
C SER A 8 1.06 -2.33 -12.59
N LYS A 9 0.98 -3.54 -13.16
CA LYS A 9 0.90 -4.80 -12.40
C LYS A 9 2.16 -5.03 -11.57
N GLU A 10 3.33 -4.81 -12.14
CA GLU A 10 4.61 -5.01 -11.47
C GLU A 10 4.82 -4.02 -10.31
N ILE A 11 4.52 -2.74 -10.55
CA ILE A 11 4.55 -1.70 -9.51
C ILE A 11 3.58 -2.04 -8.37
N ARG A 12 2.37 -2.51 -8.70
CA ARG A 12 1.39 -2.94 -7.69
C ARG A 12 1.92 -4.13 -6.89
N ALA A 13 2.40 -5.18 -7.53
CA ALA A 13 2.93 -6.37 -6.87
C ALA A 13 4.09 -6.01 -5.93
N SER A 14 5.01 -5.16 -6.39
CA SER A 14 6.13 -4.64 -5.60
C SER A 14 5.64 -3.88 -4.36
N LYS A 15 4.68 -2.97 -4.52
CA LYS A 15 4.10 -2.18 -3.41
C LYS A 15 3.44 -3.07 -2.37
N LEU A 16 2.63 -4.04 -2.79
CA LEU A 16 1.93 -4.95 -1.89
C LEU A 16 2.90 -5.90 -1.17
N THR A 17 3.94 -6.34 -1.86
CA THR A 17 4.99 -7.18 -1.25
C THR A 17 5.68 -6.43 -0.12
N TRP A 18 6.06 -5.17 -0.39
CA TRP A 18 6.65 -4.29 0.61
C TRP A 18 5.68 -3.99 1.76
N ALA A 19 4.41 -3.67 1.47
CA ALA A 19 3.41 -3.38 2.48
C ALA A 19 3.22 -4.57 3.44
N GLY A 20 3.09 -5.78 2.92
CA GLY A 20 3.02 -6.98 3.74
C GLY A 20 4.29 -7.26 4.54
N HIS A 21 5.47 -6.93 3.99
CA HIS A 21 6.72 -7.01 4.73
C HIS A 21 6.73 -6.04 5.92
N VAL A 22 6.31 -4.78 5.71
CA VAL A 22 6.24 -3.75 6.77
C VAL A 22 5.21 -4.14 7.85
N ALA A 23 4.05 -4.67 7.47
CA ALA A 23 3.00 -5.07 8.41
C ALA A 23 3.43 -6.22 9.35
N ARG A 24 4.32 -7.10 8.88
CA ARG A 24 4.86 -8.24 9.65
C ARG A 24 6.21 -7.94 10.32
N MET A 25 6.73 -6.73 10.15
CA MET A 25 8.00 -6.33 10.74
C MET A 25 7.82 -6.10 12.24
N GLU A 26 8.81 -6.50 13.05
CA GLU A 26 8.79 -6.25 14.49
C GLU A 26 8.75 -4.75 14.81
N ASP A 27 7.92 -4.39 15.78
CA ASP A 27 7.76 -3.01 16.23
C ASP A 27 9.09 -2.47 16.77
N GLY A 28 9.47 -1.28 16.29
CA GLY A 28 10.67 -0.58 16.77
C GLY A 28 11.87 -0.60 15.82
N LEU A 29 11.84 -1.40 14.75
CA LEU A 29 12.83 -1.32 13.68
C LEU A 29 12.69 0.01 12.91
N LEU A 30 13.81 0.57 12.45
CA LEU A 30 13.83 1.87 11.74
C LEU A 30 12.87 1.93 10.54
N PRO A 31 12.80 0.93 9.65
CA PRO A 31 11.87 0.95 8.53
C PRO A 31 10.41 1.00 9.00
N TRP A 32 10.06 0.20 10.01
CA TRP A 32 8.74 0.25 10.63
C TRP A 32 8.46 1.65 11.20
N ARG A 33 9.38 2.23 11.96
CA ARG A 33 9.20 3.58 12.55
C ARG A 33 8.99 4.64 11.49
N VAL A 34 9.81 4.65 10.43
CA VAL A 34 9.70 5.63 9.33
C VAL A 34 8.39 5.48 8.57
N MET A 35 7.99 4.24 8.26
CA MET A 35 6.77 3.98 7.49
C MET A 35 5.50 4.27 8.30
N ASN A 36 5.53 4.06 9.61
CA ASN A 36 4.44 4.39 10.52
C ASN A 36 4.46 5.84 11.01
N TRP A 37 5.49 6.61 10.69
CA TRP A 37 5.67 7.94 11.24
C TRP A 37 4.60 8.90 10.70
N ARG A 38 3.90 9.55 11.65
CA ARG A 38 2.92 10.59 11.36
C ARG A 38 3.52 11.94 11.70
N PRO A 39 3.83 12.80 10.71
CA PRO A 39 4.33 14.14 10.99
C PRO A 39 3.25 14.95 11.71
N VAL A 40 3.55 15.37 12.93
CA VAL A 40 2.67 16.21 13.75
C VAL A 40 2.91 17.67 13.37
N GLY A 41 1.84 18.41 13.01
CA GLY A 41 1.91 19.84 12.68
C GLY A 41 1.19 20.23 11.39
N ARG A 42 1.29 21.52 11.01
CA ARG A 42 0.76 22.03 9.73
C ARG A 42 1.73 21.69 8.59
N LYS A 43 1.25 20.93 7.59
CA LYS A 43 2.00 20.69 6.35
C LYS A 43 2.06 22.00 5.52
N PRO A 44 3.19 22.28 4.84
CA PRO A 44 3.29 23.43 3.93
C PRO A 44 2.21 23.38 2.84
N LEU A 45 1.73 24.54 2.39
CA LEU A 45 0.85 24.61 1.22
C LEU A 45 1.59 24.03 0.00
N GLY A 46 0.93 23.14 -0.74
CA GLY A 46 1.45 22.53 -1.98
C GLY A 46 1.90 21.07 -1.85
N ARG A 47 2.26 20.57 -0.65
CA ARG A 47 2.57 19.14 -0.50
C ARG A 47 1.27 18.33 -0.44
N ARG A 48 1.13 17.31 -1.31
CA ARG A 48 -0.02 16.40 -1.26
C ARG A 48 -0.19 15.86 0.17
N ARG A 49 -1.43 15.90 0.67
CA ARG A 49 -1.75 15.42 2.02
C ARG A 49 -1.53 13.91 2.14
N THR A 50 -1.62 13.20 1.01
CA THR A 50 -1.55 11.75 0.86
C THR A 50 -0.26 11.16 1.40
N ARG A 51 -0.39 10.15 2.26
CA ARG A 51 0.65 9.27 2.77
C ARG A 51 0.69 8.00 1.91
N TRP A 52 1.76 7.23 2.02
CA TRP A 52 1.86 5.94 1.33
C TRP A 52 0.75 4.97 1.80
N GLU A 53 0.39 5.01 3.10
CA GLU A 53 -0.72 4.25 3.68
C GLU A 53 -2.06 4.54 2.98
N ASP A 54 -2.34 5.80 2.66
CA ASP A 54 -3.61 6.18 2.03
C ASP A 54 -3.74 5.51 0.64
N GLY A 55 -2.62 5.28 -0.04
CA GLY A 55 -2.59 4.50 -1.28
C GLY A 55 -2.79 3.00 -1.07
N MET A 56 -2.35 2.44 0.07
CA MET A 56 -2.65 1.05 0.44
C MET A 56 -4.13 0.87 0.74
N GLN A 57 -4.72 1.80 1.49
CA GLN A 57 -6.15 1.79 1.83
C GLN A 57 -7.02 1.84 0.58
N GLN A 58 -6.62 2.63 -0.43
CA GLN A 58 -7.31 2.66 -1.72
C GLN A 58 -7.12 1.38 -2.54
N MET A 59 -5.94 0.75 -2.50
CA MET A 59 -5.65 -0.44 -3.31
C MET A 59 -6.22 -1.75 -2.73
N MET A 60 -6.43 -1.80 -1.41
CA MET A 60 -6.87 -2.98 -0.67
C MET A 60 -8.09 -2.66 0.19
N SER A 61 -7.87 -2.31 1.46
CA SER A 61 -8.88 -2.02 2.46
C SER A 61 -8.30 -1.14 3.55
N ASP A 62 -9.16 -0.58 4.42
CA ASP A 62 -8.69 0.20 5.57
C ASP A 62 -7.90 -0.66 6.58
N ASP A 63 -8.23 -1.96 6.64
CA ASP A 63 -7.67 -2.95 7.58
C ASP A 63 -6.54 -3.79 6.96
N TRP A 64 -5.95 -3.33 5.85
CA TRP A 64 -4.92 -4.06 5.10
C TRP A 64 -3.73 -4.55 5.95
N ARG A 65 -3.46 -3.90 7.09
CA ARG A 65 -2.40 -4.31 8.03
C ARG A 65 -2.71 -5.61 8.74
N GLU A 66 -3.96 -5.79 9.15
CA GLU A 66 -4.43 -7.02 9.79
C GLU A 66 -4.49 -8.14 8.76
N GLU A 67 -5.03 -7.85 7.57
CA GLU A 67 -5.05 -8.78 6.44
C GLU A 67 -3.63 -9.20 6.00
N ALA A 68 -2.66 -8.29 6.12
CA ALA A 68 -1.26 -8.56 5.81
C ALA A 68 -0.54 -9.39 6.88
N ALA A 69 -1.09 -9.49 8.11
CA ALA A 69 -0.49 -10.30 9.16
C ALA A 69 -0.50 -11.79 8.79
N ASP A 70 -1.61 -12.27 8.21
CA ASP A 70 -1.69 -13.62 7.64
C ASP A 70 -1.08 -13.64 6.22
N ARG A 71 0.00 -14.42 6.07
CA ARG A 71 0.74 -14.52 4.81
C ARG A 71 -0.08 -15.17 3.68
N ASN A 72 -0.92 -16.14 4.02
CA ASN A 72 -1.74 -16.85 3.05
C ASN A 72 -2.91 -15.97 2.60
N GLN A 73 -3.57 -15.29 3.55
CA GLN A 73 -4.60 -14.31 3.26
C GLN A 73 -4.05 -13.17 2.39
N TRP A 74 -2.89 -12.62 2.75
CA TRP A 74 -2.23 -11.55 2.00
C TRP A 74 -1.90 -11.95 0.56
N LYS A 75 -1.41 -13.18 0.36
CA LYS A 75 -1.10 -13.70 -0.97
C LYS A 75 -2.38 -13.85 -1.82
N ALA A 76 -3.46 -14.37 -1.24
CA ALA A 76 -4.74 -14.49 -1.94
C ALA A 76 -5.29 -13.12 -2.38
N LEU A 77 -5.14 -12.08 -1.54
CA LEU A 77 -5.54 -10.71 -1.87
C LEU A 77 -4.69 -10.06 -2.97
N MET A 78 -3.40 -10.40 -3.04
CA MET A 78 -2.51 -9.94 -4.13
C MET A 78 -2.89 -10.52 -5.49
N GLU A 79 -3.32 -11.78 -5.51
CA GLU A 79 -3.74 -12.51 -6.71
C GLU A 79 -5.17 -12.16 -7.14
N ALA A 80 -5.97 -11.58 -6.23
CA ALA A 80 -7.30 -11.12 -6.52
C ALA A 80 -7.30 -10.00 -7.59
N PRO A 81 -8.27 -10.01 -8.53
CA PRO A 81 -8.45 -8.91 -9.47
C PRO A 81 -8.72 -7.62 -8.71
N MET A 82 -8.23 -6.50 -9.26
CA MET A 82 -8.35 -5.20 -8.58
C MET A 82 -9.80 -4.86 -8.29
N SER A 83 -10.07 -4.43 -7.05
CA SER A 83 -11.38 -3.91 -6.68
C SER A 83 -11.71 -2.68 -7.53
N CYS A 84 -12.98 -2.48 -7.86
CA CYS A 84 -13.44 -1.36 -8.69
C CYS A 84 -13.00 0.02 -8.15
N ARG A 85 -12.76 0.13 -6.83
CA ARG A 85 -12.32 1.35 -6.13
C ARG A 85 -10.91 1.80 -6.53
N ALA A 86 -10.05 0.88 -6.98
CA ALA A 86 -8.66 1.16 -7.36
C ALA A 86 -8.48 1.39 -8.87
N ARG A 87 -9.54 1.18 -9.67
CA ARG A 87 -9.51 1.29 -11.14
C ARG A 87 -9.57 2.74 -11.63
N GLU A 88 -10.34 3.59 -10.95
CA GLU A 88 -10.62 4.97 -11.34
C GLU A 88 -9.44 5.96 -11.16
N LEU A 89 -8.36 5.56 -10.47
CA LEU A 89 -7.23 6.44 -10.15
C LEU A 89 -5.98 6.21 -11.01
N TRP A 90 -5.97 5.14 -11.81
CA TRP A 90 -4.81 4.73 -12.63
C TRP A 90 -5.14 4.63 -14.13
N GLU A 91 -6.35 5.04 -14.53
CA GLU A 91 -6.75 5.39 -15.91
C GLU A 91 -6.65 6.92 -16.08
#